data_AF-A0A7W1L8M3-F1
#
_entry.id   AF-A0A7W1L8M3-F1
#
_cell.length_a   1.000
_cell.length_b   1.000
_cell.length_c   1.000
_cell.angle_alpha   90.00
_cell.angle_beta   90.00
_cell.angle_gamma   90.00
#
_symmetry.space_group_name_H-M   'P 1'
#
loop_
_entity.id
_entity.type
_entity.pdbx_description
1 polymer ?
#
loop_
_entity_poly.entity_id
_entity_poly.type
_entity_poly.pdbx_seq_one_letter_code
_entity_poly.pdbx_strand_id
1 'polypeptide(L)'
;GVGISQVVPFPWSLATPVVKDYQKHLTALVGNDDYNFSSLEGYIAAKVFVEGLRRAGAQPTRDSFIASLETMRDFDVGGFHVTYTPSDHNGSRYVDLTVIGREGKFLR
;
A
#
# COMPACT_ATOMS: atom_id res chain seq x y z
N GLY A 1 11.39 -19.64 -15.17
CA GLY A 1 10.44 -18.72 -14.53
C GLY A 1 10.98 -17.32 -14.68
N VAL A 2 10.12 -16.31 -14.55
CA VAL A 2 10.53 -14.90 -14.52
C VAL A 2 10.34 -14.41 -13.09
N GLY A 3 11.39 -13.87 -12.47
CA GLY A 3 11.29 -13.23 -11.16
C GLY A 3 10.95 -11.75 -11.34
N ILE A 4 10.01 -11.24 -10.55
CA ILE A 4 9.62 -9.83 -10.55
C ILE A 4 9.67 -9.32 -9.10
N SER A 5 10.43 -8.25 -8.88
CA SER A 5 10.44 -7.52 -7.61
C SER A 5 9.13 -6.74 -7.45
N GLN A 6 8.47 -6.92 -6.32
CA GLN A 6 7.23 -6.25 -5.96
C GLN A 6 7.48 -5.32 -4.79
N VAL A 7 6.89 -4.13 -4.83
CA VAL A 7 7.03 -3.10 -3.78
C VAL A 7 5.84 -3.04 -2.83
N VAL A 8 4.88 -3.96 -3.01
CA VAL A 8 3.72 -4.17 -2.15
C VAL A 8 3.58 -5.65 -1.82
N PRO A 9 2.88 -6.02 -0.74
CA PRO A 9 2.62 -7.41 -0.40
C PRO A 9 1.87 -8.16 -1.51
N PHE A 10 1.95 -9.49 -1.48
CA PHE A 10 1.22 -10.33 -2.43
C PHE A 10 -0.31 -10.11 -2.33
N PRO A 11 -1.01 -9.64 -3.39
CA PRO A 11 -2.42 -9.22 -3.32
C PRO A 11 -3.44 -10.30 -2.96
N TRP A 12 -3.04 -11.57 -2.94
CA TRP A 12 -3.88 -12.70 -2.56
C TRP A 12 -3.53 -13.28 -1.19
N SER A 13 -2.53 -12.73 -0.50
CA SER A 13 -2.12 -13.18 0.84
C SER A 13 -3.00 -12.57 1.93
N LEU A 14 -4.12 -13.23 2.24
CA LEU A 14 -5.05 -12.81 3.32
C LEU A 14 -4.43 -12.80 4.73
N ALA A 15 -3.24 -13.40 4.90
CA ALA A 15 -2.47 -13.29 6.13
C ALA A 15 -1.99 -11.86 6.43
N THR A 16 -1.91 -11.00 5.41
CA THR A 16 -1.55 -9.59 5.57
C THR A 16 -2.82 -8.74 5.73
N PRO A 17 -3.01 -8.03 6.86
CA PRO A 17 -4.26 -7.30 7.13
C PRO A 17 -4.65 -6.28 6.05
N VAL A 18 -3.71 -5.52 5.49
CA VAL A 18 -4.00 -4.56 4.43
C VAL A 18 -4.55 -5.21 3.16
N VAL A 19 -4.09 -6.43 2.84
CA VAL A 19 -4.57 -7.21 1.70
C VAL A 19 -6.01 -7.68 1.95
N LYS A 20 -6.31 -8.13 3.17
CA LYS A 20 -7.67 -8.52 3.56
C LYS A 20 -8.66 -7.35 3.47
N ASP A 21 -8.28 -6.17 3.98
CA ASP A 21 -9.09 -4.96 3.87
C ASP A 21 -9.29 -4.55 2.40
N TYR A 22 -8.22 -4.60 1.61
CA TYR A 22 -8.25 -4.28 0.19
C TYR A 22 -9.25 -5.15 -0.58
N GLN A 23 -9.16 -6.47 -0.44
CA GLN A 23 -10.07 -7.40 -1.12
C GLN A 23 -11.52 -7.13 -0.69
N LYS A 24 -11.77 -7.03 0.62
CA LYS A 24 -13.10 -6.73 1.16
C LYS A 24 -13.71 -5.46 0.55
N HIS A 25 -12.96 -4.37 0.49
CA HIS A 25 -13.47 -3.10 -0.03
C HIS A 25 -13.63 -3.11 -1.55
N LEU A 26 -12.71 -3.75 -2.28
CA LEU A 26 -12.81 -3.83 -3.73
C LEU A 26 -14.02 -4.67 -4.14
N THR A 27 -14.20 -5.87 -3.59
CA THR A 27 -15.36 -6.72 -3.90
C THR A 27 -16.67 -6.03 -3.56
N ALA A 28 -16.72 -5.30 -2.43
CA ALA A 28 -17.91 -4.52 -2.07
C ALA A 28 -18.22 -3.38 -3.06
N LEU A 29 -17.21 -2.84 -3.74
CA LEU A 29 -17.35 -1.73 -4.68
C LEU A 29 -17.67 -2.20 -6.12
N VAL A 30 -16.96 -3.21 -6.63
CA VAL A 30 -17.04 -3.62 -8.05
C VAL A 30 -17.72 -4.98 -8.26
N GLY A 31 -17.95 -5.75 -7.20
CA GLY A 31 -18.63 -7.05 -7.28
C GLY A 31 -17.80 -8.17 -7.92
N ASN A 32 -16.50 -7.97 -8.12
CA ASN A 32 -15.58 -8.96 -8.65
C ASN A 32 -14.24 -8.99 -7.89
N ASP A 33 -13.42 -9.99 -8.20
CA ASP A 33 -12.14 -10.27 -7.54
C ASP A 33 -10.94 -9.94 -8.45
N ASP A 34 -10.99 -8.80 -9.17
CA ASP A 34 -9.90 -8.33 -10.05
C ASP A 34 -8.71 -7.74 -9.25
N TYR A 35 -8.21 -8.52 -8.29
CA TYR A 35 -7.08 -8.15 -7.48
C TYR A 35 -5.80 -8.12 -8.30
N ASN A 36 -4.97 -7.12 -8.09
CA ASN A 36 -3.64 -7.05 -8.68
C ASN A 36 -2.70 -6.15 -7.86
N PHE A 37 -1.42 -6.19 -8.20
CA PHE A 37 -0.38 -5.42 -7.50
C PHE A 37 -0.64 -3.91 -7.56
N SER A 38 -0.98 -3.39 -8.74
CA SER A 38 -1.19 -1.94 -8.95
C SER A 38 -2.39 -1.40 -8.17
N SER A 39 -3.50 -2.14 -8.12
CA SER A 39 -4.67 -1.71 -7.36
C SER A 39 -4.48 -1.84 -5.85
N LEU A 40 -3.70 -2.82 -5.39
CA LEU A 40 -3.29 -2.87 -3.98
C LEU A 40 -2.37 -1.70 -3.62
N GLU A 41 -1.41 -1.36 -4.48
CA GLU A 41 -0.54 -0.19 -4.31
C GLU A 41 -1.35 1.10 -4.22
N GLY A 42 -2.29 1.31 -5.14
CA GLY A 42 -3.21 2.45 -5.10
C GLY A 42 -4.04 2.49 -3.81
N TYR A 43 -4.49 1.33 -3.32
CA TYR A 43 -5.23 1.24 -2.06
C TYR A 43 -4.36 1.62 -0.84
N ILE A 44 -3.11 1.14 -0.78
CA ILE A 44 -2.15 1.52 0.26
C ILE A 44 -1.87 3.03 0.19
N ALA A 45 -1.59 3.56 -1.00
CA ALA A 45 -1.34 4.98 -1.22
C ALA A 45 -2.53 5.84 -0.77
N ALA A 46 -3.76 5.40 -1.05
CA ALA A 46 -4.97 6.07 -0.58
C ALA A 46 -5.09 6.07 0.96
N LYS A 47 -4.81 4.94 1.64
CA LYS A 47 -4.81 4.89 3.12
C LYS A 47 -3.78 5.86 3.72
N VAL A 48 -2.58 5.92 3.15
CA VAL A 48 -1.53 6.86 3.55
C VAL A 48 -1.95 8.31 3.32
N PHE A 49 -2.57 8.61 2.17
CA PHE A 49 -3.08 9.94 1.85
C PHE A 49 -4.16 10.38 2.84
N VAL A 50 -5.14 9.52 3.12
CA VAL A 50 -6.21 9.81 4.10
C VAL A 50 -5.63 10.04 5.49
N GLU A 51 -4.63 9.25 5.90
CA GLU A 51 -3.96 9.46 7.18
C GLU A 51 -3.19 10.80 7.22
N GLY A 52 -2.51 11.17 6.14
CA GLY A 52 -1.86 12.47 6.01
C GLY A 52 -2.86 13.63 6.17
N LEU A 53 -4.02 13.53 5.53
CA LEU A 53 -5.11 14.51 5.69
C LEU A 53 -5.63 14.56 7.13
N ARG A 54 -5.82 13.41 7.77
CA ARG A 54 -6.25 13.33 9.17
C ARG A 54 -5.27 14.03 10.11
N ARG A 55 -3.97 13.84 9.89
CA ARG A 55 -2.90 14.48 10.67
C ARG A 55 -2.77 15.98 10.40
N ALA A 56 -3.15 16.44 9.21
CA ALA A 56 -3.11 17.85 8.81
C ALA A 56 -4.19 18.71 9.49
N GLY A 57 -5.16 18.09 10.18
CA GLY A 57 -6.20 18.77 10.96
C GLY A 57 -7.49 19.04 10.18
N ALA A 58 -8.41 19.80 10.79
CA ALA A 58 -9.78 19.98 10.27
C ALA A 58 -9.88 20.81 8.98
N GLN A 59 -8.88 21.65 8.69
CA GLN A 59 -8.81 22.48 7.49
C GLN A 59 -7.45 22.27 6.81
N PRO A 60 -7.24 21.12 6.14
CA PRO A 60 -5.95 20.80 5.56
C PRO A 60 -5.62 21.76 4.42
N THR A 61 -4.39 22.27 4.42
CA THR A 61 -3.78 22.97 3.28
C THR A 61 -2.73 22.06 2.66
N ARG A 62 -2.22 22.43 1.48
CA ARG A 62 -1.10 21.70 0.86
C ARG A 62 0.10 21.63 1.81
N ASP A 63 0.45 22.75 2.44
CA ASP A 63 1.61 22.85 3.33
C ASP A 63 1.40 22.03 4.61
N SER A 64 0.21 22.08 5.21
CA SER A 64 -0.06 21.28 6.42
C SER A 64 -0.14 19.78 6.12
N PHE A 65 -0.59 19.39 4.93
CA PHE A 65 -0.57 18.01 4.46
C PHE A 65 0.86 17.49 4.21
N ILE A 66 1.73 18.28 3.59
CA ILE A 66 3.13 17.89 3.39
C ILE A 66 3.83 17.75 4.74
N ALA A 67 3.69 18.74 5.63
CA ALA A 67 4.28 18.69 6.97
C ALA A 67 3.75 17.50 7.79
N SER A 68 2.47 17.12 7.63
CA SER A 68 1.90 15.97 8.33
C SER A 68 2.44 14.64 7.81
N LEU A 69 2.70 14.53 6.50
CA LEU A 69 3.37 13.38 5.90
C LEU A 69 4.83 13.31 6.36
N GLU A 70 5.59 14.39 6.31
CA GLU A 70 7.01 14.42 6.70
C GLU A 70 7.26 14.11 8.18
N THR A 71 6.22 14.17 9.03
CA THR A 71 6.25 13.76 10.44
C THR A 71 5.70 12.34 10.66
N MET A 72 5.24 11.66 9.61
CA MET A 72 4.79 10.28 9.65
C MET A 72 5.97 9.33 9.87
N ARG A 73 6.04 8.75 11.06
CA ARG A 73 7.02 7.72 11.43
C ARG A 73 6.27 6.42 11.66
N ASP A 74 6.79 5.36 11.06
CA ASP A 74 6.37 3.97 11.25
C ASP A 74 4.84 3.78 11.25
N PHE A 75 4.16 4.42 10.29
CA PHE A 75 2.72 4.31 10.16
C PHE A 75 2.36 2.93 9.60
N ASP A 76 1.73 2.12 10.43
CA ASP A 76 1.24 0.79 10.05
C ASP A 76 -0.08 0.89 9.26
N VAL A 77 -0.05 0.46 8.00
CA VAL A 77 -1.18 0.41 7.06
C VAL A 77 -1.92 -0.95 7.11
N GLY A 78 -1.52 -1.83 8.02
CA GLY A 78 -2.06 -3.20 8.19
C GLY A 78 -1.01 -4.26 7.86
N GLY A 79 0.13 -4.22 8.56
CA GLY A 79 1.31 -5.04 8.30
C GLY A 79 2.24 -4.49 7.22
N PHE A 80 1.97 -3.27 6.71
CA PHE A 80 2.83 -2.55 5.76
C PHE A 80 3.15 -1.18 6.36
N HIS A 81 4.43 -0.90 6.59
CA HIS A 81 4.85 0.28 7.34
C HIS A 81 5.33 1.39 6.41
N VAL A 82 4.94 2.62 6.72
CA VAL A 82 5.28 3.82 5.95
C VAL A 82 5.96 4.87 6.83
N THR A 83 7.09 5.39 6.36
CA THR A 83 7.81 6.49 6.99
C THR A 83 8.22 7.52 5.94
N TYR A 84 7.89 8.78 6.16
CA TYR A 84 8.42 9.89 5.38
C TYR A 84 9.13 10.86 6.30
N THR A 85 10.26 11.43 5.89
CA THR A 85 10.97 12.46 6.64
C THR A 85 11.15 13.70 5.75
N PRO A 86 11.46 14.89 6.29
CA PRO A 86 11.72 16.08 5.45
C PRO A 86 12.85 15.89 4.42
N SER A 87 13.71 14.88 4.62
CA SER A 87 14.84 14.57 3.74
C SER A 87 14.70 13.25 2.98
N ASP A 88 13.66 12.45 3.25
CA ASP A 88 13.44 11.13 2.63
C ASP A 88 11.95 10.93 2.38
N HIS A 89 11.55 11.07 1.12
CA HIS A 89 10.17 10.88 0.66
C HIS A 89 9.93 9.48 0.07
N ASN A 90 10.86 8.54 0.27
CA ASN A 90 10.63 7.15 -0.03
C ASN A 90 9.96 6.45 1.16
N GLY A 91 8.65 6.28 1.06
CA GLY A 91 7.79 5.85 2.16
C GLY A 91 8.07 4.45 2.69
N SER A 92 8.60 3.56 1.86
CA SER A 92 8.80 2.15 2.21
C SER A 92 10.01 1.58 1.48
N ARG A 93 10.76 0.74 2.19
CA ARG A 93 11.84 -0.07 1.61
C ARG A 93 11.43 -1.52 1.40
N TYR A 94 10.13 -1.80 1.48
CA TYR A 94 9.58 -3.13 1.28
C TYR A 94 9.89 -3.60 -0.15
N VAL A 95 10.44 -4.80 -0.25
CA VAL A 95 10.59 -5.52 -1.50
C VAL A 95 10.29 -6.98 -1.25
N ASP A 96 9.50 -7.58 -2.13
CA ASP A 96 9.24 -9.02 -2.19
C ASP A 96 9.55 -9.53 -3.59
N LEU A 97 9.83 -10.82 -3.73
CA LEU A 97 10.08 -11.44 -5.02
C LEU A 97 8.92 -12.37 -5.37
N THR A 98 8.26 -12.12 -6.49
CA THR A 98 7.26 -13.02 -7.06
C THR A 98 7.83 -13.72 -8.29
N VAL A 99 7.70 -15.04 -8.37
CA VAL A 99 8.15 -15.81 -9.53
C VAL A 99 6.95 -16.20 -10.38
N ILE A 100 6.99 -15.91 -11.67
CA ILE A 100 6.01 -16.40 -12.63
C ILE A 100 6.49 -17.76 -13.16
N GLY A 101 5.72 -18.80 -12.86
CA GLY A 101 5.93 -20.16 -13.33
C GLY A 101 5.64 -20.33 -14.82
N ARG A 102 5.93 -21.50 -15.38
CA ARG A 102 5.72 -21.79 -16.81
C ARG A 102 4.25 -21.69 -17.24
N GLU A 103 3.32 -21.85 -16.31
CA GLU A 103 1.87 -21.74 -16.53
C GLU A 103 1.34 -20.30 -16.37
N GLY A 104 2.21 -19.30 -16.20
CA GLY A 104 1.79 -17.92 -15.93
C GLY A 104 1.28 -17.68 -14.50
N LYS A 105 1.22 -18.72 -13.66
CA LYS A 105 0.84 -18.61 -12.26
C LYS A 105 1.97 -18.00 -11.43
N PHE A 106 1.58 -17.17 -10.46
CA PHE A 106 2.49 -16.69 -9.43
C PHE A 106 2.89 -17.82 -8.48
N LEU A 107 4.17 -17.89 -8.21
CA LEU A 107 4.82 -18.76 -7.25
C LEU A 107 5.44 -17.86 -6.19
N ARG A 108 5.20 -18.20 -4.93
CA ARG A 108 5.77 -17.54 -3.76
C ARG A 108 6.54 -18.56 -2.95
#